data_AF-A0A9E4GBY5-F1
#
_entry.id   AF-A0A9E4GBY5-F1
#
_cell.length_a   1.000
_cell.length_b   1.000
_cell.length_c   1.000
_cell.angle_alpha   90.00
_cell.angle_beta   90.00
_cell.angle_gamma   90.00
#
_symmetry.space_group_name_H-M   'P 1'
#
loop_
_entity.id
_entity.type
_entity.pdbx_description
1 polymer ?
#
loop_
_entity_poly.entity_id
_entity_poly.type
_entity_poly.pdbx_seq_one_letter_code
_entity_poly.pdbx_strand_id
1 'polypeptide(L)'
;MDRTDLIAYPEDRVRFFRDSGFWRDETLTDWLARHAEARPDHPAIVHGEARLTYGELALHAERLAAGLAGIGLGRGDVVALQLPNIP
;
A
#
# COMPACT_ATOMS: atom_id res chain seq x y z
N MET A 1 2.43 -10.14 -16.06
CA MET A 1 3.27 -11.10 -15.32
C MET A 1 2.32 -12.10 -14.70
N ASP A 2 2.46 -13.38 -15.04
CA ASP A 2 1.56 -14.41 -14.53
C ASP A 2 1.90 -14.71 -13.06
N ARG A 3 0.92 -15.08 -12.25
CA ARG A 3 1.14 -15.44 -10.83
C ARG A 3 2.10 -16.63 -10.68
N THR A 4 2.29 -17.37 -11.76
CA THR A 4 3.16 -18.53 -11.92
C THR A 4 4.63 -18.14 -12.12
N ASP A 5 4.95 -16.89 -12.43
CA ASP A 5 6.33 -16.38 -12.56
C ASP A 5 7.00 -16.12 -11.19
N LEU A 6 6.23 -16.21 -10.10
CA LEU A 6 6.72 -16.05 -8.74
C LEU A 6 6.97 -17.40 -8.09
N ILE A 7 8.16 -17.57 -7.49
CA ILE A 7 8.45 -18.75 -6.67
C ILE A 7 7.68 -18.61 -5.35
N ALA A 8 6.61 -19.39 -5.21
CA ALA A 8 5.83 -19.44 -3.98
C ALA A 8 6.62 -20.07 -2.83
N TYR A 9 6.32 -19.63 -1.61
CA TYR A 9 6.85 -20.30 -0.42
C TYR A 9 6.27 -21.72 -0.29
N PRO A 10 7.05 -22.70 0.18
CA PRO A 10 6.54 -24.00 0.60
C PRO A 10 5.38 -23.88 1.61
N GLU A 11 4.40 -24.80 1.55
CA GLU A 11 3.17 -24.71 2.34
C GLU A 11 3.41 -24.72 3.85
N ASP A 12 4.40 -25.46 4.33
CA ASP A 12 4.82 -25.50 5.73
C ASP A 12 5.34 -24.13 6.20
N ARG A 13 6.08 -23.41 5.35
CA ARG A 13 6.54 -22.04 5.61
C ARG A 13 5.38 -21.06 5.61
N VAL A 14 4.46 -21.17 4.65
CA VAL A 14 3.25 -20.33 4.61
C VAL A 14 2.43 -20.49 5.89
N ARG A 15 2.22 -21.74 6.33
CA ARG A 15 1.53 -22.05 7.59
C ARG A 15 2.25 -21.46 8.79
N PHE A 16 3.57 -21.69 8.89
CA PHE A 16 4.38 -21.13 9.97
C PHE A 16 4.24 -19.61 10.09
N PHE A 17 4.31 -18.86 8.98
CA PHE A 17 4.22 -17.39 9.03
C PHE A 17 2.83 -16.89 9.42
N ARG A 18 1.76 -17.59 9.00
CA ARG A 18 0.38 -17.26 9.40
C ARG A 18 0.13 -17.59 10.87
N ASP A 19 0.49 -18.79 11.32
CA ASP A 19 0.28 -19.24 12.69
C ASP A 19 1.10 -18.40 13.69
N SER A 20 2.28 -17.92 13.28
CA SER A 20 3.11 -17.01 14.07
C SER A 20 2.59 -15.57 14.09
N GLY A 21 1.57 -15.23 13.30
CA GLY A 21 1.03 -13.87 13.16
C GLY A 21 1.94 -12.89 12.39
N PHE A 22 3.04 -13.37 11.80
CA PHE A 22 3.93 -12.54 10.98
C PHE A 22 3.25 -12.14 9.67
N TRP A 23 2.52 -13.06 9.05
CA TRP A 23 1.67 -12.78 7.90
C TRP A 23 0.23 -12.71 8.37
N ARG A 24 -0.39 -11.58 8.09
CA ARG A 24 -1.80 -11.30 8.39
C ARG A 24 -2.56 -11.21 7.07
N ASP A 25 -3.84 -11.51 7.09
CA ASP A 25 -4.73 -11.30 5.94
C ASP A 25 -5.11 -9.81 5.83
N GLU A 26 -4.07 -8.97 5.73
CA GLU A 26 -4.14 -7.53 5.56
C GLU A 26 -3.21 -7.13 4.40
N THR A 27 -3.66 -6.17 3.62
CA THR A 27 -2.86 -5.50 2.60
C THR A 27 -2.14 -4.29 3.20
N LEU A 28 -1.16 -3.75 2.46
CA LEU A 28 -0.51 -2.49 2.85
C LEU A 28 -1.51 -1.33 2.89
N THR A 29 -2.56 -1.36 2.06
CA THR A 29 -3.60 -0.34 2.03
C THR A 29 -4.53 -0.42 3.24
N ASP A 30 -4.81 -1.61 3.78
CA ASP A 30 -5.59 -1.77 5.01
C ASP A 30 -4.90 -1.10 6.20
N TRP A 31 -3.56 -1.18 6.25
CA TRP A 31 -2.77 -0.49 7.27
C TRP A 31 -2.93 1.03 7.18
N LEU A 32 -2.93 1.61 5.97
CA LEU A 32 -3.13 3.04 5.78
C LEU A 32 -4.57 3.45 6.16
N ALA A 33 -5.58 2.70 5.70
CA ALA A 33 -6.98 2.95 6.00
C ALA A 33 -7.24 2.97 7.51
N ARG A 34 -6.73 1.97 8.24
CA ARG A 34 -6.88 1.90 9.71
C ARG A 34 -6.32 3.13 10.42
N HIS A 35 -5.21 3.70 9.92
CA HIS A 35 -4.63 4.90 10.50
C HIS A 35 -5.39 6.17 10.12
N ALA A 36 -5.86 6.27 8.88
CA ALA A 36 -6.71 7.36 8.44
C ALA A 36 -8.04 7.41 9.21
N GLU A 37 -8.61 6.25 9.55
CA GLU A 37 -9.82 6.17 10.38
C GLU A 37 -9.54 6.51 11.85
N ALA A 38 -8.50 5.90 12.45
CA ALA A 38 -8.25 6.04 13.88
C ALA A 38 -7.66 7.41 14.28
N ARG A 39 -6.91 8.05 13.38
CA ARG A 39 -6.20 9.31 13.64
C ARG A 39 -6.02 10.15 12.37
N PRO A 40 -7.13 10.60 11.75
CA PRO A 40 -7.13 11.26 10.45
C PRO A 40 -6.22 12.49 10.39
N ASP A 41 -6.25 13.32 11.44
CA ASP A 41 -5.51 14.60 11.49
C ASP A 41 -4.07 14.44 11.99
N HIS A 42 -3.64 13.22 12.34
CA HIS A 42 -2.27 12.99 12.81
C HIS A 42 -1.29 13.05 11.62
N PRO A 43 -0.12 13.71 11.76
CA PRO A 43 0.90 13.69 10.71
C PRO A 43 1.33 12.26 10.33
N ALA A 44 1.33 11.96 9.04
CA ALA A 44 1.82 10.73 8.43
C ALA A 44 3.17 10.94 7.73
N ILE A 45 3.31 12.06 7.02
CA ILE A 45 4.55 12.46 6.34
C ILE A 45 4.93 13.88 6.79
N VAL A 46 6.21 14.06 7.11
CA VAL A 46 6.80 15.37 7.40
C VAL A 46 7.98 15.56 6.44
N HIS A 47 7.93 16.63 5.64
CA HIS A 47 8.98 16.96 4.68
C HIS A 47 9.18 18.48 4.60
N GLY A 48 10.23 18.97 5.24
CA GLY A 48 10.46 20.41 5.41
C GLY A 48 9.27 21.08 6.12
N GLU A 49 8.68 22.08 5.47
CA GLU A 49 7.47 22.75 5.96
C GLU A 49 6.18 22.00 5.60
N ALA A 50 6.21 21.03 4.68
CA ALA A 50 5.04 20.23 4.35
C ALA A 50 4.74 19.19 5.45
N ARG A 51 3.46 19.10 5.81
CA ARG A 51 2.92 17.99 6.61
C ARG A 51 1.74 17.41 5.82
N LEU A 52 1.71 16.09 5.67
CA LEU A 52 0.52 15.36 5.24
C LEU A 52 0.03 14.52 6.39
N THR A 53 -1.24 14.66 6.72
CA THR A 53 -1.94 13.84 7.70
C THR A 53 -2.27 12.45 7.13
N TYR A 54 -2.64 11.50 7.99
CA TYR A 54 -3.08 10.18 7.51
C TYR A 54 -4.33 10.25 6.63
N GLY A 55 -5.27 11.14 6.96
CA GLY A 55 -6.46 11.36 6.15
C GLY A 55 -6.13 11.93 4.76
N GLU A 56 -5.24 12.93 4.69
CA GLU A 56 -4.80 13.50 3.40
C GLU A 56 -4.01 12.50 2.56
N LEU A 57 -3.11 11.73 3.19
CA LEU A 57 -2.35 10.70 2.49
C LEU A 57 -3.27 9.62 1.89
N ALA A 58 -4.26 9.15 2.65
CA ALA A 58 -5.25 8.20 2.16
C ALA A 58 -6.05 8.78 0.98
N LEU A 59 -6.54 10.01 1.10
CA LEU A 59 -7.27 10.68 0.02
C LEU A 59 -6.42 10.87 -1.25
N HIS A 60 -5.13 11.22 -1.10
CA HIS A 60 -4.22 11.35 -2.23
C HIS A 60 -3.98 9.99 -2.91
N ALA A 61 -3.78 8.93 -2.13
CA ALA A 61 -3.60 7.57 -2.65
C ALA A 61 -4.85 7.09 -3.40
N GLU A 62 -6.05 7.32 -2.85
CA GLU A 62 -7.32 6.97 -3.50
C GLU A 62 -7.53 7.73 -4.81
N ARG A 63 -7.25 9.04 -4.84
CA ARG A 63 -7.35 9.86 -6.06
C ARG A 63 -6.40 9.38 -7.14
N LEU A 64 -5.16 9.05 -6.78
CA LEU A 64 -4.19 8.49 -7.73
C LEU A 64 -4.67 7.13 -8.25
N ALA A 65 -5.12 6.24 -7.36
CA ALA A 65 -5.63 4.92 -7.74
C ALA A 65 -6.82 5.03 -8.70
N ALA A 66 -7.77 5.93 -8.42
CA ALA A 66 -8.92 6.20 -9.29
C ALA A 66 -8.48 6.74 -10.67
N GLY A 67 -7.50 7.65 -10.70
CA GLY A 67 -6.95 8.17 -11.95
C GLY A 67 -6.26 7.09 -12.79
N LEU A 68 -5.43 6.25 -12.17
CA LEU A 68 -4.77 5.12 -12.84
C LEU A 68 -5.78 4.11 -13.39
N ALA A 69 -6.80 3.75 -12.60
CA ALA A 69 -7.88 2.89 -13.06
C ALA A 69 -8.66 3.54 -14.23
N GLY A 70 -8.89 4.85 -14.18
CA GLY A 70 -9.56 5.61 -15.23
C GLY A 70 -8.84 5.61 -16.59
N ILE A 71 -7.51 5.45 -16.60
CA ILE A 71 -6.71 5.29 -17.83
C ILE A 71 -6.49 3.82 -18.22
N GLY A 72 -7.17 2.89 -17.54
CA GLY A 72 -7.19 1.47 -17.90
C GLY A 72 -6.16 0.59 -17.20
N LEU A 73 -5.41 1.10 -16.21
CA LEU A 73 -4.51 0.26 -15.43
C LEU A 73 -5.30 -0.63 -14.45
N GLY A 74 -4.86 -1.87 -14.32
CA GLY A 74 -5.48 -2.86 -13.46
C GLY A 74 -4.51 -3.91 -12.92
N ARG A 75 -5.10 -4.98 -12.39
CA ARG A 75 -4.35 -6.09 -11.80
C ARG A 75 -3.46 -6.75 -12.86
N GLY A 76 -2.18 -6.86 -12.56
CA GLY A 76 -1.19 -7.53 -13.41
C GLY A 76 -0.38 -6.58 -14.29
N ASP A 77 -0.81 -5.32 -14.38
CA ASP A 77 -0.03 -4.26 -15.02
C ASP A 77 1.15 -3.84 -14.14
N VAL A 78 2.20 -3.34 -14.78
CA VAL A 78 3.45 -2.93 -14.13
C VAL A 78 3.67 -1.44 -14.34
N VAL A 79 3.96 -0.73 -13.25
CA VAL A 79 4.25 0.71 -13.26
C VAL A 79 5.68 0.93 -12.78
N ALA A 80 6.51 1.57 -13.60
CA ALA A 80 7.84 2.01 -13.17
C ALA A 80 7.73 3.33 -12.41
N LEU A 81 8.38 3.42 -11.24
CA LEU A 81 8.42 4.63 -10.42
C LEU A 81 9.86 5.16 -10.36
N GLN A 82 10.05 6.42 -10.75
CA GLN A 82 11.29 7.16 -10.56
C GLN A 82 10.95 8.49 -9.90
N LEU A 83 11.11 8.55 -8.59
CA LEU A 83 10.74 9.69 -7.76
C LEU A 83 11.93 10.08 -6.87
N PRO A 84 12.15 11.39 -6.59
CA PRO A 84 13.06 11.81 -5.53
C PRO A 84 12.39 11.59 -4.15
N ASN A 85 13.09 11.91 -3.06
CA ASN A 85 12.55 11.81 -1.69
C ASN A 85 11.64 13.00 -1.36
N ILE A 86 10.49 13.09 -2.03
CA ILE A 86 9.45 14.10 -1.78
C ILE A 86 8.10 13.43 -1.50
N PRO A 87 7.20 14.07 -0.74
CA PRO A 87 5.83 13.59 -0.54
C PRO A 87 5.00 13.61 -1.81
#